data_AF-A0A6I7XKE1-F1
#
_entry.id   AF-A0A6I7XKE1-F1
#
_cell.length_a   1.000
_cell.length_b   1.000
_cell.length_c   1.000
_cell.angle_alpha   90.00
_cell.angle_beta   90.00
_cell.angle_gamma   90.00
#
_symmetry.space_group_name_H-M   'P 1'
#
loop_
_entity.id
_entity.type
_entity.pdbx_description
1 polymer ?
#
loop_
_entity_poly.entity_id
_entity_poly.type
_entity_poly.pdbx_seq_one_letter_code
_entity_poly.pdbx_strand_id
1 'polypeptide(L)'
;MSIKDKLDLINKQDDVFETAGDLLKNGHELVDTLSEYSPYVRLANNWMNKRREKKCKEFLQGLGMKVLSREELTSNDLQKLNELLNKNVNRLLVLDILEEATKTVSDTSSKQLGIIAGQVMKEERQFNYNDWILINGLKNMNNWDIDSFKKIYSHFEAYPQKTRVNTTRLLLIISEEEYEQLINNSSQLEARLIEEEKRVMKSEEYKTLRSSLMRINSLQILTLGPVTFDNDSVNFERNPAGDELYKLIKEIE
;
A
#
# COMPACT_ATOMS: atom_id res chain seq x y z
N MET A 1 -23.61 -2.61 32.64
CA MET A 1 -22.27 -3.19 32.42
C MET A 1 -21.29 -2.48 33.33
N SER A 2 -20.54 -3.25 34.12
CA SER A 2 -19.57 -2.76 35.11
C SER A 2 -18.22 -2.47 34.44
N ILE A 3 -17.42 -1.58 35.03
CA ILE A 3 -16.03 -1.30 34.62
C ILE A 3 -15.15 -2.56 34.72
N LYS A 4 -15.50 -3.51 35.60
CA LYS A 4 -14.87 -4.84 35.64
C LYS A 4 -15.09 -5.65 34.36
N ASP A 5 -16.28 -5.57 33.77
CA ASP A 5 -16.60 -6.25 32.50
C ASP A 5 -15.81 -5.65 31.32
N LYS A 6 -15.42 -4.37 31.40
CA LYS A 6 -14.55 -3.71 30.41
C LYS A 6 -13.06 -4.03 30.60
N LEU A 7 -12.63 -4.38 31.80
CA LEU A 7 -11.25 -4.78 32.11
C LEU A 7 -10.98 -6.25 31.75
N ASP A 8 -11.97 -7.13 31.88
CA ASP A 8 -11.86 -8.54 31.45
C ASP A 8 -11.82 -8.70 29.92
N LEU A 9 -12.34 -7.72 29.17
CA LEU A 9 -12.21 -7.64 27.71
C LEU A 9 -10.80 -7.21 27.25
N ILE A 10 -10.05 -6.51 28.11
CA ILE A 10 -8.67 -6.08 27.83
C ILE A 10 -7.71 -7.27 28.04
N ASN A 11 -7.91 -8.08 29.07
CA ASN A 11 -7.07 -9.25 29.37
C ASN A 11 -7.13 -10.37 28.30
N LYS A 12 -8.19 -10.44 27.48
CA LYS A 12 -8.26 -11.40 26.35
C LYS A 12 -7.40 -11.00 25.15
N GLN A 13 -6.93 -9.75 25.06
CA GLN A 13 -6.02 -9.33 24.01
C GLN A 13 -4.59 -9.83 24.26
N ASP A 14 -4.21 -10.08 25.50
CA ASP A 14 -2.84 -10.45 25.89
C ASP A 14 -2.39 -11.83 25.37
N ASP A 15 -3.28 -12.81 25.25
CA ASP A 15 -2.97 -14.14 24.65
C ASP A 15 -2.63 -14.05 23.15
N VAL A 16 -3.23 -13.07 22.45
CA VAL A 16 -2.95 -12.79 21.03
C VAL A 16 -1.57 -12.13 20.89
N PHE A 17 -1.21 -11.27 21.85
CA PHE A 17 0.11 -10.63 21.90
C PHE A 17 1.23 -11.62 22.17
N GLU A 18 1.00 -12.65 22.99
CA GLU A 18 2.02 -13.68 23.29
C GLU A 18 2.31 -14.56 22.06
N THR A 19 1.27 -14.97 21.32
CA THR A 19 1.43 -15.84 20.13
C THR A 19 2.02 -15.09 18.92
N ALA A 20 1.61 -13.84 18.70
CA ALA A 20 2.24 -12.98 17.69
C ALA A 20 3.68 -12.61 18.08
N GLY A 21 3.93 -12.46 19.39
CA GLY A 21 5.24 -12.29 19.99
C GLY A 21 6.15 -13.50 19.77
N ASP A 22 5.62 -14.73 19.79
CA ASP A 22 6.40 -15.95 19.53
C ASP A 22 6.74 -16.15 18.03
N LEU A 23 5.85 -15.75 17.12
CA LEU A 23 6.19 -15.65 15.67
C LEU A 23 7.27 -14.59 15.43
N LEU A 24 7.21 -13.47 16.15
CA LEU A 24 8.24 -12.43 16.12
C LEU A 24 9.55 -12.88 16.78
N LYS A 25 9.53 -13.62 17.90
CA LYS A 25 10.73 -14.16 18.57
C LYS A 25 11.58 -15.00 17.64
N ASN A 26 10.94 -15.84 16.82
CA ASN A 26 11.63 -16.65 15.81
C ASN A 26 12.22 -15.82 14.66
N GLY A 27 11.74 -14.60 14.42
CA GLY A 27 12.37 -13.61 13.52
C GLY A 27 13.34 -12.65 14.21
N HIS A 28 13.26 -12.51 15.55
CA HIS A 28 14.03 -11.58 16.38
C HIS A 28 15.49 -12.00 16.60
N GLU A 29 15.83 -13.29 16.47
CA GLU A 29 17.21 -13.77 16.59
C GLU A 29 18.17 -13.07 15.60
N LEU A 30 17.66 -12.44 14.53
CA LEU A 30 18.46 -11.66 13.57
C LEU A 30 18.70 -10.19 13.95
N VAL A 31 17.97 -9.61 14.92
CA VAL A 31 17.95 -8.13 15.14
C VAL A 31 18.46 -7.71 16.53
N ASP A 32 18.51 -8.63 17.49
CA ASP A 32 18.78 -8.28 18.90
C ASP A 32 20.24 -7.89 19.22
N THR A 33 21.15 -7.83 18.24
CA THR A 33 22.57 -7.50 18.49
C THR A 33 22.86 -6.01 18.73
N LEU A 34 21.88 -5.10 18.68
CA LEU A 34 22.11 -3.64 18.79
C LEU A 34 21.41 -2.94 19.97
N SER A 35 20.59 -3.64 20.75
CA SER A 35 19.70 -3.02 21.75
C SER A 35 20.32 -2.76 23.13
N GLU A 36 21.55 -3.23 23.39
CA GLU A 36 22.14 -3.23 24.74
C GLU A 36 22.74 -1.88 25.21
N TYR A 37 22.76 -0.84 24.37
CA TYR A 37 23.39 0.44 24.72
C TYR A 37 22.41 1.62 24.65
N SER A 38 21.92 2.09 25.82
CA SER A 38 21.28 3.40 26.12
C SER A 38 19.76 3.41 26.46
N PRO A 39 19.31 4.21 27.47
CA PRO A 39 17.89 4.37 27.83
C PRO A 39 17.00 4.95 26.72
N TYR A 40 17.56 5.82 25.86
CA TYR A 40 16.85 6.37 24.70
C TYR A 40 16.66 5.31 23.60
N VAL A 41 17.63 4.40 23.47
CA VAL A 41 17.55 3.23 22.58
C VAL A 41 16.48 2.27 23.08
N ARG A 42 16.30 2.10 24.40
CA ARG A 42 15.22 1.27 24.97
C ARG A 42 13.80 1.79 24.69
N LEU A 43 13.56 3.11 24.77
CA LEU A 43 12.26 3.70 24.41
C LEU A 43 12.01 3.64 22.91
N ALA A 44 13.03 3.94 22.09
CA ALA A 44 12.97 3.79 20.64
C ALA A 44 12.71 2.33 20.25
N ASN A 45 13.35 1.36 20.91
CA ASN A 45 13.13 -0.07 20.71
C ASN A 45 11.72 -0.49 21.10
N ASN A 46 11.20 -0.03 22.25
CA ASN A 46 9.83 -0.33 22.64
C ASN A 46 8.81 0.23 21.65
N TRP A 47 9.04 1.44 21.12
CA TRP A 47 8.14 2.03 20.13
C TRP A 47 8.27 1.38 18.75
N MET A 48 9.49 1.04 18.33
CA MET A 48 9.76 0.25 17.14
C MET A 48 9.10 -1.12 17.23
N ASN A 49 9.17 -1.79 18.38
CA ASN A 49 8.50 -3.06 18.64
C ASN A 49 6.98 -2.91 18.56
N LYS A 50 6.39 -1.89 19.21
CA LYS A 50 4.95 -1.60 19.07
C LYS A 50 4.52 -1.30 17.63
N ARG A 51 5.35 -0.56 16.87
CA ARG A 51 5.07 -0.30 15.45
C ARG A 51 5.11 -1.61 14.65
N ARG A 52 6.14 -2.45 14.85
CA ARG A 52 6.27 -3.75 14.18
C ARG A 52 5.15 -4.71 14.57
N GLU A 53 4.75 -4.75 15.84
CA GLU A 53 3.58 -5.50 16.32
C GLU A 53 2.31 -5.07 15.60
N LYS A 54 2.08 -3.75 15.48
CA LYS A 54 0.95 -3.22 14.71
C LYS A 54 1.01 -3.67 13.25
N LYS A 55 2.18 -3.56 12.60
CA LYS A 55 2.37 -4.03 11.21
C LYS A 55 2.09 -5.53 11.07
N CYS A 56 2.62 -6.33 11.98
CA CYS A 56 2.40 -7.77 12.03
C CYS A 56 0.90 -8.08 12.18
N LYS A 57 0.18 -7.35 13.05
CA LYS A 57 -1.27 -7.48 13.18
C LYS A 57 -2.00 -7.17 11.89
N GLU A 58 -1.71 -6.04 11.24
CA GLU A 58 -2.31 -5.69 9.95
C GLU A 58 -2.03 -6.75 8.87
N PHE A 59 -0.79 -7.25 8.84
CA PHE A 59 -0.40 -8.35 7.94
C PHE A 59 -1.20 -9.62 8.21
N LEU A 60 -1.33 -10.04 9.47
CA LEU A 60 -2.09 -11.23 9.84
C LEU A 60 -3.57 -11.07 9.47
N GLN A 61 -4.16 -9.89 9.65
CA GLN A 61 -5.53 -9.60 9.18
C GLN A 61 -5.66 -9.82 7.67
N GLY A 62 -4.75 -9.26 6.86
CA GLY A 62 -4.76 -9.48 5.41
C GLY A 62 -4.55 -10.95 5.02
N LEU A 63 -3.67 -11.65 5.74
CA LEU A 63 -3.45 -13.08 5.56
C LEU A 63 -4.72 -13.89 5.87
N GLY A 64 -5.38 -13.56 6.98
CA GLY A 64 -6.65 -14.13 7.40
C GLY A 64 -7.77 -13.89 6.40
N MET A 65 -7.85 -12.69 5.80
CA MET A 65 -8.84 -12.39 4.75
C MET A 65 -8.74 -13.37 3.58
N LYS A 66 -7.52 -13.79 3.20
CA LYS A 66 -7.34 -14.74 2.09
C LYS A 66 -7.44 -16.19 2.50
N VAL A 67 -6.81 -16.57 3.60
CA VAL A 67 -6.71 -17.97 4.03
C VAL A 67 -7.97 -18.44 4.76
N LEU A 68 -8.59 -17.55 5.55
CA LEU A 68 -9.73 -17.86 6.41
C LEU A 68 -11.01 -17.12 6.01
N SER A 69 -10.95 -16.23 5.01
CA SER A 69 -12.09 -15.38 4.59
C SER A 69 -12.62 -14.50 5.73
N ARG A 70 -11.72 -14.05 6.63
CA ARG A 70 -12.06 -13.22 7.79
C ARG A 70 -10.94 -12.21 8.07
N GLU A 71 -11.30 -10.95 8.27
CA GLU A 71 -10.36 -9.90 8.66
C GLU A 71 -10.12 -9.86 10.18
N GLU A 72 -11.19 -9.97 10.97
CA GLU A 72 -11.08 -10.05 12.43
C GLU A 72 -10.65 -11.46 12.84
N LEU A 73 -9.52 -11.54 13.55
CA LEU A 73 -8.93 -12.80 13.97
C LEU A 73 -9.09 -13.02 15.47
N THR A 74 -9.57 -14.21 15.81
CA THR A 74 -9.56 -14.73 17.18
C THR A 74 -8.26 -15.50 17.46
N SER A 75 -7.97 -15.80 18.73
CA SER A 75 -6.82 -16.64 19.09
C SER A 75 -6.84 -18.01 18.39
N ASN A 76 -8.03 -18.60 18.20
CA ASN A 76 -8.19 -19.85 17.47
C ASN A 76 -7.86 -19.69 15.97
N ASP A 77 -8.20 -18.56 15.36
CA ASP A 77 -7.85 -18.27 13.97
C ASP A 77 -6.33 -18.13 13.81
N LEU A 78 -5.65 -17.51 14.77
CA LEU A 78 -4.19 -17.38 14.78
C LEU A 78 -3.49 -18.74 14.92
N GLN A 79 -4.00 -19.60 15.81
CA GLN A 79 -3.50 -20.97 15.93
C GLN A 79 -3.65 -21.72 14.60
N LYS A 80 -4.81 -21.59 13.95
CA LYS A 80 -5.07 -22.20 12.64
C LYS A 80 -4.14 -21.65 11.56
N LEU A 81 -3.88 -20.35 11.52
CA LEU A 81 -2.91 -19.75 10.58
C LEU A 81 -1.50 -20.30 10.80
N ASN A 82 -1.07 -20.44 12.06
CA ASN A 82 0.23 -21.01 12.39
C ASN A 82 0.34 -22.49 11.95
N GLU A 83 -0.69 -23.29 12.17
CA GLU A 83 -0.73 -24.69 11.70
C GLU A 83 -0.67 -24.79 10.18
N LEU A 84 -1.38 -23.91 9.47
CA LEU A 84 -1.34 -23.85 8.01
C LEU A 84 0.03 -23.42 7.50
N LEU A 85 0.64 -22.41 8.13
CA LEU A 85 1.97 -21.91 7.77
C LEU A 85 3.05 -22.98 7.98
N ASN A 86 3.00 -23.72 9.09
CA ASN A 86 3.98 -24.78 9.37
C ASN A 86 3.94 -25.96 8.39
N LYS A 87 2.78 -26.19 7.76
CA LYS A 87 2.61 -27.22 6.73
C LYS A 87 2.80 -26.68 5.31
N ASN A 88 2.98 -25.37 5.14
CA ASN A 88 3.04 -24.74 3.84
C ASN A 88 4.42 -24.88 3.20
N VAL A 89 4.47 -25.35 1.95
CA VAL A 89 5.72 -25.47 1.18
C VAL A 89 6.39 -24.11 0.92
N ASN A 90 5.59 -23.04 0.83
CA ASN A 90 6.03 -21.67 0.62
C ASN A 90 6.25 -20.90 1.95
N ARG A 91 6.35 -21.61 3.09
CA ARG A 91 6.50 -20.98 4.42
C ARG A 91 7.59 -19.92 4.47
N LEU A 92 8.78 -20.21 3.94
CA LEU A 92 9.90 -19.27 3.97
C LEU A 92 9.56 -17.98 3.24
N LEU A 93 8.99 -18.07 2.04
CA LEU A 93 8.56 -16.91 1.27
C LEU A 93 7.49 -16.09 2.01
N VAL A 94 6.55 -16.75 2.69
CA VAL A 94 5.54 -16.05 3.50
C VAL A 94 6.17 -15.29 4.66
N LEU A 95 7.20 -15.86 5.29
CA LEU A 95 7.97 -15.19 6.35
C LEU A 95 8.80 -14.02 5.80
N ASP A 96 9.38 -14.16 4.61
CA ASP A 96 10.10 -13.06 3.95
C ASP A 96 9.15 -11.88 3.65
N ILE A 97 7.93 -12.16 3.17
CA ILE A 97 6.91 -11.12 2.94
C ILE A 97 6.49 -10.47 4.26
N LEU A 98 6.32 -11.25 5.33
CA LEU A 98 6.02 -10.71 6.67
C LEU A 98 7.15 -9.77 7.14
N GLU A 99 8.42 -10.17 6.96
CA GLU A 99 9.56 -9.34 7.34
C GLU A 99 9.50 -7.97 6.63
N GLU A 100 9.23 -7.98 5.32
CA GLU A 100 9.06 -6.75 4.55
C GLU A 100 7.82 -5.95 4.99
N ALA A 101 6.73 -6.61 5.37
CA ALA A 101 5.53 -5.97 5.89
C ALA A 101 5.78 -5.19 7.18
N THR A 102 6.61 -5.74 8.09
CA THR A 102 6.98 -5.03 9.34
C THR A 102 7.79 -3.76 9.11
N LYS A 103 8.40 -3.61 7.93
CA LYS A 103 9.21 -2.45 7.52
C LYS A 103 8.42 -1.42 6.71
N THR A 104 7.15 -1.68 6.41
CA THR A 104 6.31 -0.78 5.60
C THR A 104 6.16 0.62 6.22
N VAL A 105 6.05 1.63 5.35
CA VAL A 105 5.68 2.97 5.76
C VAL A 105 4.20 3.02 6.15
N SER A 106 3.29 2.55 5.29
CA SER A 106 1.83 2.53 5.54
C SER A 106 1.34 1.25 6.24
N ASP A 107 0.39 1.36 7.16
CA ASP A 107 -0.25 0.21 7.82
C ASP A 107 -1.11 -0.60 6.83
N THR A 108 -1.81 0.10 5.94
CA THR A 108 -2.59 -0.50 4.84
C THR A 108 -1.71 -1.36 3.93
N SER A 109 -0.49 -0.90 3.64
CA SER A 109 0.47 -1.71 2.86
C SER A 109 0.87 -3.00 3.57
N SER A 110 1.00 -2.99 4.89
CA SER A 110 1.26 -4.21 5.67
C SER A 110 0.12 -5.22 5.52
N LYS A 111 -1.13 -4.76 5.57
CA LYS A 111 -2.32 -5.58 5.32
C LYS A 111 -2.34 -6.14 3.89
N GLN A 112 -2.02 -5.33 2.89
CA GLN A 112 -1.94 -5.77 1.49
C GLN A 112 -0.86 -6.83 1.27
N LEU A 113 0.29 -6.71 1.93
CA LEU A 113 1.32 -7.74 1.92
C LEU A 113 0.83 -9.04 2.58
N GLY A 114 0.00 -8.95 3.62
CA GLY A 114 -0.71 -10.09 4.20
C GLY A 114 -1.60 -10.82 3.20
N ILE A 115 -2.34 -10.07 2.39
CA ILE A 115 -3.16 -10.61 1.31
C ILE A 115 -2.30 -11.36 0.27
N ILE A 116 -1.21 -10.74 -0.19
CA ILE A 116 -0.26 -11.38 -1.13
C ILE A 116 0.29 -12.68 -0.54
N ALA A 117 0.74 -12.65 0.72
CA ALA A 117 1.21 -13.84 1.41
C ALA A 117 0.14 -14.93 1.50
N GLY A 118 -1.12 -14.56 1.69
CA GLY A 118 -2.25 -15.51 1.69
C GLY A 118 -2.49 -16.16 0.33
N GLN A 119 -2.35 -15.39 -0.76
CA GLN A 119 -2.42 -15.94 -2.12
C GLN A 119 -1.26 -16.91 -2.39
N VAL A 120 -0.06 -16.59 -1.92
CA VAL A 120 1.11 -17.49 -1.98
C VAL A 120 0.87 -18.77 -1.17
N MET A 121 0.31 -18.66 0.04
CA MET A 121 -0.01 -19.83 0.88
C MET A 121 -1.05 -20.74 0.22
N LYS A 122 -2.01 -20.19 -0.50
CA LYS A 122 -3.05 -20.95 -1.21
C LYS A 122 -2.64 -21.43 -2.60
N GLU A 123 -1.40 -21.18 -3.02
CA GLU A 123 -0.90 -21.48 -4.37
C GLU A 123 -1.71 -20.80 -5.49
N GLU A 124 -2.44 -19.73 -5.16
CA GLU A 124 -3.19 -18.90 -6.12
C GLU A 124 -2.27 -17.95 -6.89
N ARG A 125 -1.02 -17.78 -6.42
CA ARG A 125 -0.03 -16.86 -6.95
C ARG A 125 1.31 -17.58 -7.10
N GLN A 126 1.80 -17.69 -8.33
CA GLN A 126 3.17 -18.10 -8.61
C GLN A 126 4.09 -16.88 -8.49
N PHE A 127 4.93 -16.90 -7.47
CA PHE A 127 5.76 -15.76 -7.12
C PHE A 127 6.88 -15.52 -8.13
N ASN A 128 6.97 -14.29 -8.65
CA ASN A 128 7.84 -13.88 -9.75
C ASN A 128 8.37 -12.45 -9.54
N TYR A 129 9.03 -11.89 -10.56
CA TYR A 129 9.63 -10.55 -10.49
C TYR A 129 8.61 -9.42 -10.25
N ASN A 130 7.41 -9.52 -10.82
CA ASN A 130 6.35 -8.53 -10.61
C ASN A 130 5.91 -8.48 -9.14
N ASP A 131 5.90 -9.63 -8.45
CA ASP A 131 5.60 -9.70 -7.02
C ASP A 131 6.64 -8.96 -6.18
N TRP A 132 7.92 -9.04 -6.55
CA TRP A 132 8.97 -8.26 -5.88
C TRP A 132 8.81 -6.76 -6.11
N ILE A 133 8.39 -6.33 -7.31
CA ILE A 133 8.05 -4.93 -7.59
C ILE A 133 6.91 -4.48 -6.68
N LEU A 134 5.85 -5.28 -6.56
CA LEU A 134 4.71 -5.00 -5.69
C LEU A 134 5.12 -4.88 -4.23
N ILE A 135 5.93 -5.81 -3.72
CA ILE A 135 6.42 -5.77 -2.33
C ILE A 135 7.25 -4.51 -2.09
N ASN A 136 8.18 -4.21 -2.99
CA ASN A 136 9.01 -3.01 -2.87
C ASN A 136 8.17 -1.72 -2.97
N GLY A 137 7.16 -1.69 -3.84
CA GLY A 137 6.19 -0.61 -3.94
C GLY A 137 5.45 -0.39 -2.62
N LEU A 138 4.78 -1.43 -2.13
CA LEU A 138 4.01 -1.42 -0.89
C LEU A 138 4.85 -1.06 0.34
N LYS A 139 6.09 -1.55 0.41
CA LYS A 139 7.01 -1.23 1.50
C LYS A 139 7.31 0.27 1.59
N ASN A 140 7.53 0.92 0.45
CA ASN A 140 8.06 2.28 0.38
C ASN A 140 6.98 3.36 0.17
N MET A 141 5.78 2.99 -0.28
CA MET A 141 4.66 3.92 -0.44
C MET A 141 4.07 4.32 0.93
N ASN A 142 3.91 5.63 1.12
CA ASN A 142 3.15 6.17 2.24
C ASN A 142 1.67 6.36 1.86
N ASN A 143 0.84 6.82 2.82
CA ASN A 143 -0.60 6.99 2.57
C ASN A 143 -0.90 8.02 1.45
N TRP A 144 -0.14 9.11 1.36
CA TRP A 144 -0.32 10.08 0.28
C TRP A 144 0.05 9.52 -1.10
N ASP A 145 1.03 8.63 -1.16
CA ASP A 145 1.37 7.90 -2.38
C ASP A 145 0.22 6.97 -2.76
N ILE A 146 -0.35 6.23 -1.81
CA ILE A 146 -1.51 5.35 -2.05
C ILE A 146 -2.73 6.14 -2.54
N ASP A 147 -3.05 7.27 -1.92
CA ASP A 147 -4.17 8.11 -2.34
C ASP A 147 -3.96 8.69 -3.75
N SER A 148 -2.73 9.13 -4.05
CA SER A 148 -2.34 9.61 -5.38
C SER A 148 -2.45 8.50 -6.44
N PHE A 149 -2.02 7.29 -6.08
CA PHE A 149 -2.12 6.10 -6.90
C PHE A 149 -3.58 5.73 -7.19
N LYS A 150 -4.45 5.74 -6.18
CA LYS A 150 -5.88 5.51 -6.35
C LYS A 150 -6.48 6.54 -7.31
N LYS A 151 -6.15 7.82 -7.14
CA LYS A 151 -6.65 8.91 -7.98
C LYS A 151 -6.35 8.69 -9.48
N ILE A 152 -5.13 8.29 -9.80
CA ILE A 152 -4.75 8.03 -11.20
C ILE A 152 -5.37 6.73 -11.75
N TYR A 153 -5.41 5.65 -10.96
CA TYR A 153 -5.98 4.37 -11.42
C TYR A 153 -7.50 4.40 -11.54
N SER A 154 -8.20 5.15 -10.68
CA SER A 154 -9.64 5.39 -10.82
C SER A 154 -9.94 6.19 -12.09
N HIS A 155 -9.06 7.11 -12.51
CA HIS A 155 -9.20 7.76 -13.81
C HIS A 155 -9.04 6.75 -14.96
N PHE A 156 -8.02 5.90 -14.93
CA PHE A 156 -7.84 4.88 -15.96
C PHE A 156 -8.99 3.87 -16.01
N GLU A 157 -9.62 3.55 -14.88
CA GLU A 157 -10.81 2.70 -14.84
C GLU A 157 -12.04 3.40 -15.42
N ALA A 158 -12.24 4.69 -15.11
CA ALA A 158 -13.32 5.49 -15.67
C ALA A 158 -13.18 5.70 -17.19
N TYR A 159 -11.95 5.73 -17.70
CA TYR A 159 -11.63 5.94 -19.11
C TYR A 159 -10.69 4.85 -19.67
N PRO A 160 -11.17 3.60 -19.86
CA PRO A 160 -10.32 2.46 -20.24
C PRO A 160 -9.59 2.61 -21.58
N GLN A 161 -10.13 3.45 -22.48
CA GLN A 161 -9.55 3.71 -23.81
C GLN A 161 -8.32 4.63 -23.73
N LYS A 162 -8.12 5.33 -22.60
CA LYS A 162 -6.98 6.22 -22.39
C LYS A 162 -5.82 5.43 -21.81
N THR A 163 -4.74 5.34 -22.59
CA THR A 163 -3.50 4.67 -22.17
C THR A 163 -2.60 5.57 -21.32
N ARG A 164 -2.86 6.88 -21.32
CA ARG A 164 -2.06 7.91 -20.65
C ARG A 164 -2.93 8.98 -20.00
N VAL A 165 -2.44 9.56 -18.91
CA VAL A 165 -3.08 10.70 -18.26
C VAL A 165 -2.04 11.70 -17.77
N ASN A 166 -2.36 12.97 -17.95
CA ASN A 166 -1.55 14.07 -17.50
C ASN A 166 -1.86 14.41 -16.02
N THR A 167 -0.83 14.75 -15.22
CA THR A 167 -1.02 15.08 -13.81
C THR A 167 -1.96 16.28 -13.54
N THR A 168 -1.94 17.34 -14.37
CA THR A 168 -2.89 18.46 -14.20
C THR A 168 -4.32 18.03 -14.49
N ARG A 169 -4.53 17.13 -15.46
CA ARG A 169 -5.83 16.57 -15.80
C ARG A 169 -6.53 15.95 -14.60
N LEU A 170 -5.78 15.29 -13.71
CA LEU A 170 -6.32 14.67 -12.49
C LEU A 170 -6.87 15.69 -11.47
N LEU A 171 -6.54 16.99 -11.63
CA LEU A 171 -6.92 18.07 -10.70
C LEU A 171 -7.87 19.08 -11.31
N LEU A 172 -8.02 19.09 -12.63
CA LEU A 172 -8.96 19.98 -13.30
C LEU A 172 -10.39 19.49 -13.05
N ILE A 173 -11.24 20.40 -12.56
CA ILE A 173 -12.69 20.16 -12.40
C ILE A 173 -13.38 20.48 -13.73
N ILE A 174 -13.04 19.72 -14.78
CA ILE A 174 -13.70 19.81 -16.09
C ILE A 174 -13.98 18.40 -16.57
N SER A 175 -15.16 18.18 -17.17
CA SER A 175 -15.55 16.85 -17.66
C SER A 175 -14.64 16.39 -18.81
N GLU A 176 -14.66 15.09 -19.13
CA GLU A 176 -13.90 14.57 -20.29
C GLU A 176 -14.45 15.09 -21.61
N GLU A 177 -15.78 15.21 -21.70
CA GLU A 177 -16.45 15.79 -22.87
C GLU A 177 -16.10 17.26 -23.05
N GLU A 178 -16.05 18.03 -21.95
CA GLU A 178 -15.60 19.41 -21.97
C GLU A 178 -14.14 19.48 -22.45
N TYR A 179 -13.23 18.69 -21.88
CA TYR A 179 -11.83 18.70 -22.29
C TYR A 179 -11.61 18.34 -23.77
N GLU A 180 -12.28 17.31 -24.27
CA GLU A 180 -12.21 16.91 -25.68
C GLU A 180 -12.82 17.95 -26.62
N GLN A 181 -13.93 18.59 -26.24
CA GLN A 181 -14.51 19.70 -27.01
C GLN A 181 -13.56 20.91 -27.05
N LEU A 182 -12.79 21.12 -25.98
CA LEU A 182 -11.87 22.24 -25.84
C LEU A 182 -10.58 22.07 -26.65
N ILE A 183 -10.01 20.87 -26.71
CA ILE A 183 -8.88 20.56 -27.60
C ILE A 183 -9.27 20.80 -29.08
N ASN A 184 -10.54 20.59 -29.40
CA ASN A 184 -11.02 20.61 -30.78
C ASN A 184 -11.63 21.96 -31.22
N ASN A 185 -11.86 22.95 -30.34
CA ASN A 185 -12.48 24.24 -30.74
C ASN A 185 -12.15 25.47 -29.85
N SER A 186 -11.73 26.55 -30.55
CA SER A 186 -11.61 27.97 -30.14
C SER A 186 -10.38 28.42 -29.33
N SER A 187 -9.69 29.44 -29.86
CA SER A 187 -8.46 30.04 -29.30
C SER A 187 -8.65 30.75 -27.96
N GLN A 188 -9.88 31.20 -27.62
CA GLN A 188 -10.18 31.83 -26.32
C GLN A 188 -10.31 30.81 -25.18
N LEU A 189 -10.77 29.58 -25.47
CA LEU A 189 -10.90 28.52 -24.47
C LEU A 189 -9.55 27.84 -24.20
N GLU A 190 -8.72 27.67 -25.22
CA GLU A 190 -7.33 27.23 -25.09
C GLU A 190 -6.53 28.15 -24.15
N ALA A 191 -6.67 29.48 -24.31
CA ALA A 191 -6.01 30.45 -23.42
C ALA A 191 -6.44 30.31 -21.95
N ARG A 192 -7.73 30.10 -21.69
CA ARG A 192 -8.25 29.87 -20.33
C ARG A 192 -7.75 28.55 -19.74
N LEU A 193 -7.67 27.48 -20.52
CA LEU A 193 -7.12 26.21 -20.08
C LEU A 193 -5.65 26.34 -19.71
N ILE A 194 -4.85 26.99 -20.55
CA ILE A 194 -3.42 27.24 -20.26
C ILE A 194 -3.27 28.05 -18.97
N GLU A 195 -4.15 29.02 -18.72
CA GLU A 195 -4.14 29.80 -17.47
C GLU A 195 -4.51 28.95 -16.25
N GLU A 196 -5.55 28.13 -16.36
CA GLU A 196 -5.97 27.21 -15.30
C GLU A 196 -4.93 26.12 -15.02
N GLU A 197 -4.30 25.56 -16.05
CA GLU A 197 -3.18 24.63 -15.89
C GLU A 197 -2.02 25.29 -15.16
N LYS A 198 -1.64 26.52 -15.54
CA LYS A 198 -0.63 27.29 -14.82
C LYS A 198 -1.02 27.56 -13.37
N ARG A 199 -2.30 27.80 -13.08
CA ARG A 199 -2.82 27.98 -11.71
C ARG A 199 -2.69 26.68 -10.93
N VAL A 200 -3.15 25.55 -11.48
CA VAL A 200 -3.06 24.22 -10.87
C VAL A 200 -1.61 23.84 -10.62
N MET A 201 -0.71 24.02 -11.58
CA MET A 201 0.71 23.68 -11.45
C MET A 201 1.42 24.43 -10.30
N LYS A 202 0.90 25.59 -9.89
CA LYS A 202 1.43 26.36 -8.75
C LYS A 202 0.87 25.89 -7.40
N SER A 203 -0.22 25.12 -7.39
CA SER A 203 -0.86 24.63 -6.16
C SER A 203 0.00 23.59 -5.42
N GLU A 204 -0.13 23.54 -4.09
CA GLU A 204 0.52 22.51 -3.26
C GLU A 204 -0.07 21.12 -3.51
N GLU A 205 -1.37 21.03 -3.85
CA GLU A 205 -2.00 19.76 -4.21
C GLU A 205 -1.34 19.15 -5.46
N TYR A 206 -1.10 19.95 -6.50
CA TYR A 206 -0.36 19.50 -7.68
C TYR A 206 1.05 19.06 -7.36
N LYS A 207 1.81 19.83 -6.56
CA LYS A 207 3.18 19.46 -6.19
C LYS A 207 3.23 18.14 -5.42
N THR A 208 2.27 17.94 -4.51
CA THR A 208 2.14 16.71 -3.72
C THR A 208 1.80 15.53 -4.62
N LEU A 209 0.75 15.65 -5.45
CA LEU A 209 0.34 14.61 -6.40
C LEU A 209 1.48 14.24 -7.34
N ARG A 210 2.12 15.23 -7.97
CA ARG A 210 3.25 15.01 -8.88
C ARG A 210 4.41 14.30 -8.17
N SER A 211 4.78 14.74 -6.97
CA SER A 211 5.88 14.14 -6.19
C SER A 211 5.59 12.67 -5.86
N SER A 212 4.37 12.37 -5.42
CA SER A 212 3.91 11.01 -5.15
C SER A 212 3.96 10.13 -6.40
N LEU A 213 3.38 10.58 -7.53
CA LEU A 213 3.36 9.82 -8.77
C LEU A 213 4.77 9.57 -9.34
N MET A 214 5.68 10.56 -9.24
CA MET A 214 7.08 10.38 -9.63
C MET A 214 7.79 9.32 -8.77
N ARG A 215 7.51 9.30 -7.46
CA ARG A 215 8.04 8.28 -6.56
C ARG A 215 7.49 6.89 -6.90
N ILE A 216 6.19 6.78 -7.13
CA ILE A 216 5.54 5.53 -7.53
C ILE A 216 6.12 5.01 -8.85
N ASN A 217 6.38 5.89 -9.82
CA ASN A 217 7.10 5.53 -11.04
C ASN A 217 8.52 5.03 -10.75
N SER A 218 9.27 5.66 -9.83
CA SER A 218 10.61 5.17 -9.44
C SER A 218 10.58 3.78 -8.78
N LEU A 219 9.43 3.39 -8.22
CA LEU A 219 9.17 2.06 -7.68
C LEU A 219 8.65 1.08 -8.74
N GLN A 220 8.60 1.48 -10.01
CA GLN A 220 8.13 0.69 -11.16
C GLN A 220 6.65 0.29 -11.11
N ILE A 221 5.85 0.94 -10.25
CA ILE A 221 4.40 0.71 -10.10
C ILE A 221 3.58 1.54 -11.10
N LEU A 222 4.17 2.63 -11.61
CA LEU A 222 3.66 3.45 -12.70
C LEU A 222 4.75 3.63 -13.74
N THR A 223 4.38 4.05 -14.94
CA THR A 223 5.33 4.33 -16.01
C THR A 223 5.19 5.78 -16.47
N LEU A 224 6.32 6.44 -16.71
CA LEU A 224 6.33 7.77 -17.33
C LEU A 224 5.95 7.64 -18.80
N GLY A 225 4.92 8.38 -19.19
CA GLY A 225 4.56 8.56 -20.60
C GLY A 225 5.53 9.53 -21.29
N PRO A 226 5.47 9.61 -22.64
CA PRO A 226 6.29 10.54 -23.39
C PRO A 226 6.02 12.00 -22.95
N VAL A 227 7.09 12.79 -22.89
CA VAL A 227 6.99 14.24 -22.74
C VAL A 227 6.53 14.81 -24.07
N THR A 228 5.33 15.37 -24.10
CA THR A 228 4.72 15.91 -25.32
C THR A 228 5.13 17.36 -25.58
N PHE A 229 5.31 18.18 -24.53
CA PHE A 229 5.80 19.56 -24.64
C PHE A 229 6.73 19.93 -23.46
N ASP A 230 7.69 20.85 -23.66
CA ASP A 230 8.67 21.25 -22.62
C ASP A 230 8.03 21.90 -21.37
N ASN A 231 6.82 22.46 -21.52
CA ASN A 231 6.04 23.05 -20.43
C ASN A 231 4.93 22.11 -19.91
N ASP A 232 4.82 20.89 -20.44
CA ASP A 232 3.77 19.98 -20.02
C ASP A 232 4.01 19.49 -18.60
N SER A 233 2.90 19.33 -17.89
CA SER A 233 2.80 18.46 -16.73
C SER A 233 3.18 17.02 -17.07
N VAL A 234 3.67 16.29 -16.07
CA VAL A 234 4.15 14.91 -16.27
C VAL A 234 3.00 13.99 -16.68
N ASN A 235 3.23 13.22 -17.75
CA ASN A 235 2.32 12.18 -18.23
C ASN A 235 2.68 10.83 -17.59
N PHE A 236 1.66 10.06 -17.24
CA PHE A 236 1.80 8.72 -16.69
C PHE A 236 0.96 7.71 -17.47
N GLU A 237 1.46 6.49 -17.55
CA GLU A 237 0.84 5.34 -18.20
C GLU A 237 0.64 4.21 -17.18
N ARG A 238 -0.30 3.30 -17.51
CA ARG A 238 -0.50 2.07 -16.73
C ARG A 238 0.77 1.22 -16.72
N ASN A 239 0.92 0.45 -15.66
CA ASN A 239 1.96 -0.55 -15.53
C ASN A 239 1.34 -1.85 -15.02
N PRO A 240 1.76 -3.04 -15.48
CA PRO A 240 1.22 -4.31 -14.99
C PRO A 240 1.27 -4.47 -13.46
N ALA A 241 2.35 -4.03 -12.81
CA ALA A 241 2.46 -4.04 -11.36
C ALA A 241 1.41 -3.10 -10.71
N GLY A 242 1.18 -1.93 -11.30
CA GLY A 242 0.13 -1.03 -10.81
C GLY A 242 -1.28 -1.57 -11.07
N ASP A 243 -1.57 -2.17 -12.22
CA ASP A 243 -2.88 -2.81 -12.46
C ASP A 243 -3.19 -3.87 -11.40
N GLU A 244 -2.16 -4.60 -10.98
CA GLU A 244 -2.27 -5.61 -9.93
C GLU A 244 -2.41 -5.00 -8.52
N LEU A 245 -1.62 -3.96 -8.21
CA LEU A 245 -1.74 -3.23 -6.94
C LEU A 245 -3.14 -2.61 -6.79
N TYR A 246 -3.72 -2.07 -7.86
CA TYR A 246 -5.05 -1.48 -7.82
C TYR A 246 -6.13 -2.53 -7.53
N LYS A 247 -6.00 -3.74 -8.07
CA LYS A 247 -6.89 -4.87 -7.71
C LYS A 247 -6.76 -5.20 -6.23
N LEU A 248 -5.53 -5.33 -5.71
CA LEU A 248 -5.28 -5.63 -4.28
C LEU A 248 -5.88 -4.56 -3.35
N ILE A 249 -5.77 -3.28 -3.72
CA ILE A 249 -6.37 -2.17 -2.97
C ILE A 249 -7.89 -2.36 -2.84
N LYS A 250 -8.56 -2.71 -3.94
CA LYS A 250 -10.02 -2.89 -3.96
C LYS A 250 -10.52 -4.09 -3.16
N GLU A 251 -9.66 -5.05 -2.84
CA GLU A 251 -10.05 -6.20 -2.01
C GLU A 251 -10.25 -5.84 -0.53
N ILE A 252 -9.81 -4.65 -0.11
CA ILE A 252 -9.93 -4.14 1.27
C ILE A 252 -11.06 -3.09 1.39
N GLU A 253 -11.53 -2.53 0.28
CA GLU A 253 -12.60 -1.51 0.22
C GLU A 253 -13.99 -2.14 0.14
#